data_AF-X1HQJ9-F1
#
_entry.id   AF-X1HQJ9-F1
#
_cell.length_a   1.000
_cell.length_b   1.000
_cell.length_c   1.000
_cell.angle_alpha   90.00
_cell.angle_beta   90.00
_cell.angle_gamma   90.00
#
_symmetry.space_group_name_H-M   'P 1'
#
loop_
_entity.id
_entity.type
_entity.pdbx_description
1 polymer ?
#
loop_
_entity_poly.entity_id
_entity_poly.type
_entity_poly.pdbx_seq_one_letter_code
_entity_poly.pdbx_strand_id
1 'polypeptide(L)'
;MPIEQLIWKVGTTPIKLSGSSLTSENELEDMICKDISILNEEWLPIGRQVLTEHGGQIDILAINENGNLIISWFRDIHRCKSTGVKRETIF
;
A
#
# COMPACT_ATOMS: atom_id res chain seq x y z
N MET A 1 4.39 -12.56 23.78
CA MET A 1 3.36 -11.58 24.16
C MET A 1 2.94 -10.86 22.89
N PRO A 2 1.65 -10.79 22.52
CA PRO A 2 1.24 -10.02 21.35
C PRO A 2 1.36 -8.51 21.64
N ILE A 3 1.86 -7.76 20.68
CA ILE A 3 1.97 -6.29 20.73
C ILE A 3 0.76 -5.74 19.97
N GLU A 4 -0.08 -4.98 20.65
CA GLU A 4 -1.18 -4.24 20.00
C GLU A 4 -0.71 -2.80 19.74
N GLN A 5 -0.64 -2.42 18.47
CA GLN A 5 -0.35 -1.04 18.05
C GLN A 5 -1.66 -0.29 17.80
N LEU A 6 -1.81 0.89 18.40
CA LEU A 6 -2.97 1.77 18.21
C LEU A 6 -2.50 3.10 17.62
N ILE A 7 -3.15 3.57 16.55
CA ILE A 7 -2.84 4.84 15.90
C ILE A 7 -3.79 5.92 16.41
N TRP A 8 -3.26 7.12 16.68
CA TRP A 8 -4.02 8.27 17.16
C TRP A 8 -3.75 9.48 16.28
N LYS A 9 -4.81 10.21 15.91
CA LYS A 9 -4.69 11.53 15.31
C LYS A 9 -4.46 12.56 16.41
N VAL A 10 -3.32 13.24 16.35
CA VAL A 10 -2.96 14.31 17.30
C VAL A 10 -3.69 15.60 16.92
N GLY A 11 -4.33 16.24 17.89
CA GLY A 11 -5.11 17.47 17.73
C GLY A 11 -5.59 17.99 19.08
N THR A 12 -6.45 19.02 19.10
CA THR A 12 -6.98 19.63 20.34
C THR A 12 -7.65 18.59 21.25
N THR A 13 -8.32 17.62 20.64
CA THR A 13 -8.80 16.40 21.29
C THR A 13 -8.19 15.21 20.53
N PRO A 14 -7.41 14.34 21.18
CA PRO A 14 -6.86 13.15 20.54
C PRO A 14 -7.98 12.21 20.09
N ILE A 15 -7.93 11.76 18.83
CA ILE A 15 -8.92 10.82 18.28
C ILE A 15 -8.21 9.52 17.94
N LYS A 16 -8.66 8.42 18.54
CA LYS A 16 -8.20 7.08 18.18
C LYS A 16 -8.65 6.76 16.75
N LEU A 17 -7.70 6.40 15.89
CA LEU A 17 -8.01 5.96 14.54
C LEU A 17 -8.46 4.49 14.58
N SER A 18 -9.71 4.26 14.23
CA SER A 18 -10.26 2.93 14.04
C SER A 18 -9.71 2.34 12.75
N GLY A 19 -9.30 1.07 12.77
CA GLY A 19 -8.92 0.39 11.54
C GLY A 19 -10.09 0.36 10.55
N SER A 20 -9.84 0.78 9.32
CA SER A 20 -10.75 0.60 8.19
C SER A 20 -10.26 -0.55 7.33
N SER A 21 -11.16 -1.45 6.92
CA SER A 21 -10.83 -2.46 5.92
C SER A 21 -10.89 -1.86 4.52
N LEU A 22 -9.86 -2.06 3.73
CA LEU A 22 -9.91 -1.84 2.28
C LEU A 22 -10.75 -2.95 1.64
N THR A 23 -11.64 -2.61 0.71
CA THR A 23 -12.51 -3.61 0.05
C THR A 23 -11.74 -4.39 -1.02
N SER A 24 -10.76 -3.74 -1.66
CA SER A 24 -9.91 -4.34 -2.69
C SER A 24 -8.56 -3.62 -2.80
N GLU A 25 -7.59 -4.27 -3.44
CA GLU A 25 -6.32 -3.61 -3.79
C GLU A 25 -6.49 -2.54 -4.85
N ASN A 26 -7.47 -2.66 -5.75
CA ASN A 26 -7.76 -1.61 -6.71
C ASN A 26 -8.12 -0.29 -6.01
N GLU A 27 -8.85 -0.34 -4.90
CA GLU A 27 -9.15 0.86 -4.10
C GLU A 27 -7.89 1.45 -3.46
N LEU A 28 -6.99 0.60 -2.96
CA LEU A 28 -5.72 1.03 -2.40
C LEU A 28 -4.84 1.66 -3.47
N GLU A 29 -4.70 1.00 -4.61
CA GLU A 29 -3.92 1.48 -5.73
C GLU A 29 -4.49 2.80 -6.27
N ASP A 30 -5.81 2.92 -6.42
CA ASP A 30 -6.45 4.17 -6.82
C ASP A 30 -6.20 5.29 -5.80
N MET A 31 -6.15 4.96 -4.50
CA MET A 31 -5.84 5.91 -3.45
C MET A 31 -4.39 6.39 -3.53
N ILE A 32 -3.44 5.46 -3.70
CA ILE A 32 -2.02 5.78 -3.86
C ILE A 32 -1.75 6.51 -5.19
N CYS A 33 -2.48 6.18 -6.25
CA CYS A 33 -2.39 6.89 -7.52
C CYS A 33 -2.92 8.32 -7.43
N LYS A 34 -3.92 8.57 -6.57
CA LYS A 34 -4.39 9.93 -6.26
C LYS A 34 -3.38 10.68 -5.43
N ASP A 35 -2.72 10.00 -4.51
CA ASP A 35 -1.75 10.59 -3.60
C ASP A 35 -0.60 9.62 -3.26
N ILE A 36 0.54 9.78 -3.94
CA ILE A 36 1.72 8.93 -3.75
C ILE A 36 2.38 9.16 -2.38
N SER A 37 2.09 10.30 -1.72
CA SER A 37 2.63 10.61 -0.39
C SER A 37 2.21 9.60 0.68
N ILE A 38 1.13 8.85 0.43
CA ILE A 38 0.70 7.71 1.24
C ILE A 38 1.82 6.67 1.39
N LEU A 39 2.64 6.49 0.36
CA LEU A 39 3.83 5.65 0.42
C LEU A 39 5.06 6.45 0.83
N ASN A 40 5.33 7.55 0.13
CA ASN A 40 6.43 8.46 0.42
C ASN A 40 6.25 9.79 -0.34
N GLU A 41 6.46 10.92 0.34
CA GLU A 41 6.33 12.26 -0.23
C GLU A 41 7.37 12.58 -1.32
N GLU A 42 8.53 11.92 -1.31
CA GLU A 42 9.64 12.18 -2.22
C GLU A 42 9.60 11.31 -3.49
N TRP A 43 8.62 10.42 -3.60
CA TRP A 43 8.48 9.56 -4.77
C TRP A 43 7.74 10.28 -5.89
N LEU A 44 8.35 10.27 -7.08
CA LEU A 44 7.73 10.76 -8.29
C LEU A 44 7.20 9.57 -9.11
N PRO A 45 5.87 9.36 -9.20
CA PRO A 45 5.30 8.28 -9.99
C PRO A 45 5.52 8.56 -11.49
N ILE A 46 6.11 7.59 -12.20
CA ILE A 46 6.41 7.66 -13.64
C ILE A 46 5.59 6.66 -14.46
N GLY A 47 4.92 5.69 -13.82
CA GLY A 47 4.07 4.72 -14.49
C GLY A 47 3.12 4.01 -13.53
N ARG A 48 1.99 3.57 -14.09
CA ARG A 48 0.94 2.79 -13.40
C ARG A 48 0.63 1.54 -14.21
N GLN A 49 0.43 0.40 -13.54
CA GLN A 49 0.02 -0.87 -14.16
C GLN A 49 0.90 -1.25 -15.37
N VAL A 50 2.23 -1.02 -15.23
CA VAL A 50 3.22 -1.16 -16.30
C VAL A 50 3.46 -2.63 -16.58
N LEU A 51 3.13 -3.06 -17.80
CA LEU A 51 3.42 -4.41 -18.28
C LEU A 51 4.93 -4.59 -18.45
N THR A 52 5.43 -5.70 -17.93
CA THR A 52 6.82 -6.11 -18.11
C THR A 52 6.92 -7.13 -19.24
N GLU A 53 8.07 -7.17 -19.93
CA GLU A 53 8.31 -8.08 -21.05
C GLU A 53 8.25 -9.57 -20.64
N HIS A 54 8.38 -9.86 -19.35
CA HIS A 54 8.28 -11.21 -18.79
C HIS A 54 6.86 -11.58 -18.32
N GLY A 55 5.86 -10.77 -18.66
CA GLY A 55 4.44 -11.06 -18.38
C GLY A 55 3.98 -10.71 -16.96
N GLY A 56 4.84 -10.08 -16.14
CA GLY A 56 4.44 -9.45 -14.89
C GLY A 56 3.87 -8.06 -15.11
N GLN A 57 3.06 -7.57 -14.16
CA GLN A 57 2.52 -6.22 -14.16
C GLN A 57 3.03 -5.51 -12.88
N ILE A 58 3.54 -4.29 -13.04
CA ILE A 58 3.97 -3.43 -11.95
C ILE A 58 2.82 -2.47 -11.64
N ASP A 59 2.30 -2.46 -10.41
CA ASP A 59 1.18 -1.60 -10.06
C ASP A 59 1.60 -0.13 -10.09
N ILE A 60 2.73 0.19 -9.47
CA ILE A 60 3.28 1.55 -9.46
C ILE A 60 4.78 1.52 -9.72
N LEU A 61 5.20 2.34 -10.69
CA LEU A 61 6.59 2.62 -11.01
C LEU A 61 6.88 4.08 -10.67
N ALA A 62 7.87 4.31 -9.82
CA ALA A 62 8.28 5.63 -9.37
C ALA A 62 9.80 5.81 -9.42
N ILE A 63 10.25 7.05 -9.32
CA ILE A 63 11.66 7.41 -9.14
C ILE A 63 11.79 8.31 -7.90
N ASN A 64 12.87 8.16 -7.15
CA ASN A 64 13.15 9.03 -6.01
C ASN A 64 14.11 10.18 -6.37
N GLU A 65 14.35 11.08 -5.42
CA GLU A 65 15.24 12.25 -5.53
C GLU A 65 16.69 11.90 -5.87
N ASN A 66 17.11 10.67 -5.53
CA ASN A 66 18.42 10.13 -5.85
C ASN A 66 18.48 9.44 -7.24
N GLY A 67 17.37 9.43 -7.99
CA GLY A 67 17.28 8.79 -9.30
C GLY A 67 17.12 7.26 -9.26
N ASN A 68 16.84 6.68 -8.08
CA ASN A 68 16.59 5.25 -7.96
C ASN A 68 15.17 4.91 -8.41
N LEU A 69 15.06 3.85 -9.19
CA LEU A 69 13.76 3.28 -9.57
C LEU A 69 13.16 2.51 -8.40
N ILE A 70 11.91 2.83 -8.10
CA ILE A 70 11.08 2.19 -7.09
C ILE A 70 9.96 1.43 -7.79
N ILE A 71 9.86 0.14 -7.47
CA ILE A 71 8.86 -0.77 -8.03
C ILE A 71 7.98 -1.25 -6.88
N SER A 72 6.68 -0.99 -6.96
CA SER A 72 5.71 -1.48 -5.98
C SER A 72 4.76 -2.49 -6.61
N TRP A 73 4.63 -3.65 -5.94
CA TRP A 73 3.63 -4.66 -6.24
C TRP A 73 2.69 -4.80 -5.05
N PHE A 74 1.41 -4.53 -5.26
CA PHE A 74 0.33 -4.92 -4.37
C PHE A 74 -0.05 -6.37 -4.71
N ARG A 75 -0.30 -7.17 -3.69
CA ARG A 75 -0.50 -8.61 -3.86
C ARG A 75 -1.83 -9.03 -3.26
N ASP A 76 -2.76 -9.24 -4.17
CA ASP A 76 -4.17 -9.57 -3.97
C ASP A 76 -4.51 -10.16 -2.58
N ILE A 77 -5.13 -9.32 -1.74
CA ILE A 77 -5.64 -9.70 -0.42
C ILE A 77 -6.73 -10.79 -0.54
N HIS A 78 -7.41 -10.95 -1.69
CA HIS A 78 -8.43 -11.98 -1.92
C HIS A 78 -7.86 -13.30 -2.46
N ARG A 79 -6.64 -13.32 -2.98
CA ARG A 79 -5.99 -14.57 -3.41
C ARG A 79 -5.36 -15.37 -2.24
N CYS A 80 -5.47 -14.84 -1.02
CA CYS A 80 -5.05 -15.49 0.23
C CYS A 80 -6.22 -16.12 1.02
N LYS A 81 -7.28 -16.60 0.35
CA LYS A 81 -8.32 -17.43 0.98
C LYS A 81 -8.35 -18.90 0.54
N SER A 82 -7.57 -19.30 -0.48
CA SER A 82 -7.53 -20.70 -0.95
C SER A 82 -6.40 -21.56 -0.35
N THR A 83 -5.53 -20.97 0.47
CA THR A 83 -4.53 -21.71 1.24
C THR A 83 -4.68 -21.31 2.69
N GLY A 84 -5.10 -22.27 3.52
CA GLY A 84 -5.41 -22.10 4.95
C GLY A 84 -4.19 -21.76 5.80
N VAL A 85 -3.58 -20.63 5.53
CA VAL A 85 -2.46 -20.08 6.28
C VAL A 85 -2.95 -18.76 6.88
N LYS A 86 -3.36 -18.82 8.16
CA LYS A 86 -3.58 -17.64 8.98
C LYS A 86 -2.28 -16.83 8.99
N ARG A 87 -2.25 -15.69 8.32
CA ARG A 87 -1.25 -14.66 8.56
C ARG A 87 -1.99 -13.42 9.02
N GLU A 88 -1.64 -12.98 10.21
CA GLU A 88 -2.08 -11.73 10.81
C GLU A 88 -1.67 -10.59 9.87
N THR A 89 -2.66 -10.00 9.21
CA THR A 89 -2.50 -8.73 8.50
C THR A 89 -2.41 -7.65 9.57
N ILE A 90 -1.18 -7.23 9.85
CA ILE A 90 -0.91 -6.02 10.60
C ILE A 90 -1.09 -4.86 9.61
N PHE A 91 -2.15 -4.09 9.78
CA PHE A 91 -2.23 -2.69 9.35
C PHE A 91 -1.78 -1.82 10.52
#